data_AF-A0A6I7WWE9-F1
#
_entry.id   AF-A0A6I7WWE9-F1
#
_cell.length_a   1.000
_cell.length_b   1.000
_cell.length_c   1.000
_cell.angle_alpha   90.00
_cell.angle_beta   90.00
_cell.angle_gamma   90.00
#
_symmetry.space_group_name_H-M   'P 1'
#
loop_
_entity.id
_entity.type
_entity.pdbx_description
1 polymer ?
#
loop_
_entity_poly.entity_id
_entity_poly.type
_entity_poly.pdbx_seq_one_letter_code
_entity_poly.pdbx_strand_id
1 'polypeptide(L)' 'GGVIEVEANIDDQNWTIIQSPFMQGNARTTAFNQSIVIGNGKLSYAQTTYENMFEHTDENELILSD' A
#
# COMPACT_ATOMS: atom_id res chain seq x y z
N GLY A 1 -9.88 11.60 -14.43
CA GLY A 1 -9.34 11.08 -13.16
C GLY A 1 -7.90 10.68 -13.36
N GLY A 2 -7.10 10.72 -12.31
CA GLY A 2 -5.74 10.20 -12.30
C GLY A 2 -5.68 8.86 -11.58
N VAL A 3 -4.69 8.04 -11.94
CA VAL A 3 -4.34 6.79 -11.27
C VAL A 3 -2.90 6.94 -10.76
N ILE A 4 -2.68 6.57 -9.52
CA ILE A 4 -1.35 6.49 -8.90
C ILE A 4 -1.14 5.04 -8.51
N GLU A 5 -0.05 4.45 -9.00
CA GLU A 5 0.38 3.11 -8.66
C GLU A 5 1.70 3.20 -7.90
N VAL A 6 1.77 2.55 -6.74
CA VAL A 6 2.95 2.50 -5.88
C VAL A 6 3.21 1.06 -5.49
N GLU A 7 4.43 0.60 -5.68
CA GLU A 7 4.89 -0.71 -5.23
C GLU A 7 6.29 -0.61 -4.64
N ALA A 8 6.58 -1.48 -3.68
CA ALA A 8 7.93 -1.67 -3.17
C ALA A 8 8.11 -3.11 -2.72
N ASN A 9 9.37 -3.58 -2.78
CA ASN A 9 9.79 -4.87 -2.30
C ASN A 9 11.01 -4.70 -1.41
N ILE A 10 11.09 -5.46 -0.31
CA ILE A 10 12.22 -5.37 0.63
C ILE A 10 13.57 -5.73 0.00
N ASP A 11 13.57 -6.54 -1.06
CA ASP A 11 14.76 -6.97 -1.80
C ASP A 11 15.11 -6.03 -2.98
N ASP A 12 14.33 -4.96 -3.21
CA ASP A 12 14.67 -3.94 -4.22
C ASP A 12 15.88 -3.12 -3.77
N GLN A 13 16.86 -2.96 -4.68
CA GLN A 13 18.13 -2.29 -4.38
C GLN A 13 18.01 -0.76 -4.27
N ASN A 14 17.01 -0.18 -4.92
CA ASN A 14 16.81 1.26 -5.00
C ASN A 14 15.63 1.72 -4.12
N TRP A 15 14.59 0.90 -4.01
CA TRP A 15 13.30 1.24 -3.39
C TRP A 15 12.84 0.18 -2.40
N THR A 16 13.65 -0.04 -1.35
CA THR A 16 13.33 -0.98 -0.26
C THR A 16 12.25 -0.44 0.71
N ILE A 17 11.80 -1.30 1.62
CA ILE A 17 10.80 -0.96 2.64
C ILE A 17 11.50 -0.70 3.98
N ILE A 18 11.42 0.55 4.45
CA ILE A 18 11.94 0.94 5.77
C ILE A 18 10.89 0.63 6.84
N GLN A 19 11.28 -0.13 7.86
CA GLN A 19 10.36 -0.60 8.90
C GLN A 19 10.99 -0.50 10.28
N SER A 20 10.17 -0.29 11.31
CA SER A 20 10.64 -0.26 12.70
C SER A 20 11.20 -1.63 13.14
N PRO A 21 12.09 -1.69 14.14
CA PRO A 21 12.60 -2.95 14.66
C PRO A 21 11.49 -3.91 15.13
N PHE A 22 10.39 -3.38 15.65
CA PHE A 22 9.24 -4.19 16.06
C PHE A 22 8.61 -4.92 14.86
N MET A 23 8.36 -4.21 13.76
CA MET A 23 7.81 -4.80 12.53
C MET A 23 8.76 -5.85 11.96
N GLN A 24 10.07 -5.58 11.92
CA GLN A 24 11.06 -6.54 11.43
C GLN A 24 11.02 -7.89 12.17
N GLY A 25 10.74 -7.88 13.48
CA GLY A 25 10.67 -9.08 14.30
C GLY A 25 9.30 -9.76 14.36
N ASN A 26 8.21 -9.03 14.18
CA ASN A 26 6.85 -9.52 14.49
C ASN A 26 5.86 -9.46 13.32
N ALA A 27 6.05 -8.55 12.37
CA ALA A 27 5.13 -8.28 11.26
C ALA A 27 5.91 -7.74 10.05
N ARG A 28 6.85 -8.54 9.56
CA ARG A 28 7.78 -8.11 8.52
C ARG A 28 7.06 -8.05 7.17
N THR A 29 6.88 -6.84 6.65
CA THR A 29 6.39 -6.63 5.29
C THR A 29 7.50 -6.97 4.29
N THR A 30 7.18 -7.81 3.30
CA THR A 30 8.10 -8.21 2.22
C THR A 30 7.84 -7.42 0.94
N ALA A 31 6.58 -7.07 0.69
CA ALA A 31 6.17 -6.23 -0.43
C ALA A 31 4.85 -5.51 -0.13
N PHE A 32 4.55 -4.47 -0.89
CA PHE A 32 3.19 -3.95 -1.00
C PHE A 32 2.91 -3.45 -2.41
N ASN A 33 1.64 -3.43 -2.79
CA ASN A 33 1.13 -2.67 -3.93
C ASN A 33 -0.01 -1.77 -3.47
N GLN A 34 -0.11 -0.58 -4.05
CA GLN A 34 -1.18 0.38 -3.76
C GLN A 34 -1.63 1.05 -5.05
N SER A 35 -2.93 0.98 -5.32
CA SER A 35 -3.58 1.72 -6.40
C SER A 35 -4.49 2.79 -5.79
N ILE A 36 -4.34 4.03 -6.25
CA ILE A 36 -5.18 5.16 -5.84
C ILE A 36 -5.81 5.77 -7.10
N VAL A 37 -7.14 5.80 -7.13
CA VAL A 37 -7.93 6.38 -8.22
C VAL A 37 -8.58 7.66 -7.73
N ILE A 38 -8.23 8.79 -8.36
CA ILE A 38 -8.74 10.12 -7.99
C ILE A 38 -9.51 10.72 -9.16
N GLY A 39 -10.77 11.10 -8.94
CA GLY A 39 -11.53 11.84 -9.94
C GLY A 39 -13.01 11.92 -9.62
N ASN A 40 -13.71 12.83 -10.28
CA ASN A 40 -15.17 12.95 -10.19
C ASN A 40 -15.67 13.12 -8.75
N GLY A 41 -14.94 13.87 -7.91
CA GLY A 41 -15.30 14.07 -6.51
C GLY A 41 -15.11 12.82 -5.62
N LYS A 42 -14.36 11.82 -6.08
CA LYS A 42 -14.10 10.59 -5.34
C LYS A 42 -12.62 10.22 -5.38
N LEU A 43 -12.11 9.71 -4.26
CA LEU A 43 -10.85 8.99 -4.16
C LEU A 43 -11.17 7.57 -3.70
N SER A 44 -10.69 6.58 -4.42
CA SER A 44 -10.69 5.18 -3.98
C SER A 44 -9.25 4.70 -3.86
N TYR A 45 -8.97 3.84 -2.89
CA TYR A 45 -7.71 3.11 -2.85
C TYR A 45 -7.93 1.62 -2.57
N ALA A 46 -6.98 0.82 -3.04
CA ALA A 46 -6.75 -0.54 -2.59
C ALA A 46 -5.25 -0.69 -2.33
N GLN A 47 -4.89 -1.25 -1.18
CA GLN A 47 -3.50 -1.57 -0.87
C GLN A 47 -3.40 -3.02 -0.42
N THR A 48 -2.60 -3.82 -1.11
CA THR A 48 -2.23 -5.17 -0.65
C THR A 48 -0.84 -5.13 -0.05
N THR A 49 -0.74 -5.54 1.21
CA THR A 49 0.52 -5.71 1.95
C THR A 49 0.81 -7.20 2.06
N TYR A 50 2.03 -7.59 1.69
CA TYR A 50 2.54 -8.94 1.83
C TYR A 50 3.43 -9.01 3.06
N GLU A 51 3.07 -9.86 4.00
CA GLU A 51 3.87 -10.21 5.17
C GLU A 51 4.14 -11.71 5.12
N ASN A 52 5.29 -12.17 5.63
CA ASN A 52 5.72 -13.57 5.64
C ASN A 52 4.77 -14.63 5.03
N MET A 53 3.67 -14.99 5.73
CA MET A 53 2.69 -16.01 5.29
C MET A 53 1.29 -15.46 4.99
N PHE A 54 1.10 -14.15 4.99
CA PHE A 54 -0.22 -13.53 4.88
C PHE A 54 -0.20 -12.38 3.87
N GLU A 55 -1.24 -12.31 3.06
CA GLU A 55 -1.58 -11.11 2.33
C GLU A 55 -2.76 -10.44 3.02
N HIS A 56 -2.72 -9.11 3.10
CA HIS A 56 -3.79 -8.30 3.63
C HIS A 56 -4.09 -7.18 2.65
N THR A 57 -5.36 -7.06 2.24
CA THR A 57 -5.83 -5.97 1.40
C THR A 57 -6.73 -5.06 2.21
N ASP A 58 -6.40 -3.77 2.22
CA ASP A 58 -7.21 -2.69 2.77
C ASP A 58 -7.76 -1.82 1.64
N GLU A 59 -9.03 -1.43 1.75
CA GLU A 59 -9.75 -0.67 0.73
C GLU A 59 -10.62 0.40 1.39
N ASN A 60 -10.69 1.59 0.78
CA ASN A 60 -11.59 2.63 1.23
C ASN A 60 -11.92 3.64 0.12
N GLU A 61 -12.95 4.43 0.38
CA GLU A 61 -13.41 5.48 -0.50
C GLU A 61 -13.64 6.78 0.28
N LEU A 62 -13.17 7.88 -0.29
CA LEU A 62 -13.44 9.22 0.19
C LEU A 62 -14.23 9.98 -0.87
N ILE A 63 -15.39 10.50 -0.48
CA ILE A 63 -16.28 11.27 -1.35
C ILE A 63 -16.19 12.73 -0.94
N LEU A 64 -16.02 13.62 -1.92
CA LEU A 64 -16.13 15.06 -1.73
C LEU A 64 -17.60 15.39 -1.47
N SER A 65 -17.91 15.76 -0.23
CA SER A 65 -19.22 16.27 0.16
C SER A 65 -19.26 17.79 0.02
N ASP A 66 -20.43 18.33 -0.35
CA ASP A 66 -20.70 19.76 -0.45
C ASP A 66 -20.66 20.50 0.90
#